data_AF-A0AAP2UVC1-F1
#
_entry.id   AF-A0AAP2UVC1-F1
#
_cell.length_a   1.000
_cell.length_b   1.000
_cell.length_c   1.000
_cell.angle_alpha   90.00
_cell.angle_beta   90.00
_cell.angle_gamma   90.00
#
_symmetry.space_group_name_H-M   'P 1'
#
loop_
_entity.id
_entity.type
_entity.pdbx_description
1 polymer ?
#
loop_
_entity_poly.entity_id
_entity_poly.type
_entity_poly.pdbx_seq_one_letter_code
_entity_poly.pdbx_strand_id
1 'polypeptide(L)'
;MHGEYKVPGGKLVVVDLEVDEGLITDFHLAGDFFLEPDDALADIDAAVTGLPVESDVATIAAAVRAALPEGAQLLGFTPEAVGTAVRRALVTAPGWRDFEWEIVHDRPLSPNMNLALDEVLTTRVGDGRRKPTMRIWTWDASAVVIGSFQSYRNEVDPEGAARHGFEVVRRISGGGAMLISAEWIITYSLYVPASLVAGMTFADSYAFLDDWALQALRSLGIDATYKPLNDISSPEGKIGGAAQKRLANGGVLHHASLSYDMDGQVLTEVLRIGREKLSDKGTASAAKRVDPLRSQTGLPREEIIERFKTTFATLYGATEGSISDEEYAEAEALVQSKFATDAWLHRVP
;
A
#
# COMPACT_ATOMS: atom_id res chain seq x y z
N MET A 1 13.60 -25.05 -2.22
CA MET A 1 13.03 -23.79 -1.68
C MET A 1 12.13 -23.20 -2.75
N HIS A 2 11.03 -22.56 -2.38
CA HIS A 2 10.01 -22.10 -3.33
C HIS A 2 9.63 -20.65 -3.04
N GLY A 3 9.54 -19.81 -4.08
CA GLY A 3 9.18 -18.41 -3.95
C GLY A 3 8.31 -17.94 -5.11
N GLU A 4 7.30 -17.13 -4.78
CA GLU A 4 6.38 -16.56 -5.76
C GLU A 4 6.32 -15.05 -5.65
N TYR A 5 6.20 -14.37 -6.79
CA TYR A 5 5.95 -12.93 -6.87
C TYR A 5 5.01 -12.60 -8.02
N LYS A 6 3.85 -11.99 -7.71
CA LYS A 6 2.93 -11.47 -8.72
C LYS A 6 3.38 -10.06 -9.11
N VAL A 7 3.80 -9.89 -10.36
CA VAL A 7 4.20 -8.58 -10.88
C VAL A 7 2.98 -7.66 -10.95
N PRO A 8 3.05 -6.43 -10.41
CA PRO A 8 1.94 -5.48 -10.44
C PRO A 8 1.45 -5.20 -11.87
N GLY A 9 0.19 -5.53 -12.16
CA GLY A 9 -0.37 -5.43 -13.51
C GLY A 9 0.27 -6.39 -14.54
N GLY A 10 1.10 -7.32 -14.08
CA GLY A 10 1.82 -8.30 -14.89
C GLY A 10 1.46 -9.74 -14.54
N LYS A 11 2.46 -10.60 -14.65
CA LYS A 11 2.36 -12.05 -14.57
C LYS A 11 3.01 -12.56 -13.27
N LEU A 12 2.63 -13.76 -12.88
CA LEU A 12 3.19 -14.50 -11.76
C LEU A 12 4.57 -15.02 -12.15
N VAL A 13 5.55 -14.73 -11.31
CA VAL A 13 6.89 -15.29 -11.35
C VAL A 13 7.03 -16.27 -10.19
N VAL A 14 7.46 -17.48 -10.49
CA VAL A 14 7.69 -18.58 -9.55
C VAL A 14 9.13 -19.02 -9.71
N VAL A 15 9.80 -19.27 -8.58
CA VAL A 15 11.14 -19.84 -8.59
C VAL A 15 11.22 -21.01 -7.63
N ASP A 16 11.87 -22.06 -8.10
CA ASP A 16 12.32 -23.17 -7.26
C ASP A 16 13.84 -23.17 -7.26
N LEU A 17 14.44 -23.38 -6.08
CA LEU A 17 15.90 -23.39 -5.94
C LEU A 17 16.36 -24.23 -4.74
N GLU A 18 17.59 -24.68 -4.76
CA GLU A 18 18.33 -25.26 -3.65
C GLU A 18 19.43 -24.30 -3.16
N VAL A 19 19.99 -24.61 -1.99
CA VAL A 19 21.13 -23.87 -1.43
C VAL A 19 22.18 -24.87 -1.00
N ASP A 20 23.40 -24.71 -1.55
CA ASP A 20 24.59 -25.47 -1.17
C ASP A 20 25.75 -24.52 -0.90
N GLU A 21 26.44 -24.72 0.22
CA GLU A 21 27.57 -23.89 0.69
C GLU A 21 27.35 -22.35 0.62
N GLY A 22 26.09 -21.90 0.79
CA GLY A 22 25.72 -20.47 0.74
C GLY A 22 25.56 -19.91 -0.68
N LEU A 23 25.52 -20.77 -1.69
CA LEU A 23 25.24 -20.44 -3.09
C LEU A 23 23.88 -21.01 -3.50
N ILE A 24 23.23 -20.33 -4.43
CA ILE A 24 22.00 -20.82 -5.07
C ILE A 24 22.36 -21.95 -6.05
N THR A 25 21.68 -23.08 -5.95
CA THR A 25 21.86 -24.25 -6.83
C THR A 25 20.50 -24.74 -7.34
N ASP A 26 20.49 -25.52 -8.42
CA ASP A 26 19.26 -26.10 -9.01
C ASP A 26 18.10 -25.09 -9.16
N PHE A 27 18.42 -23.89 -9.65
CA PHE A 27 17.43 -22.83 -9.81
C PHE A 27 16.62 -23.04 -11.10
N HIS A 28 15.30 -22.92 -10.98
CA HIS A 28 14.35 -22.99 -12.08
C HIS A 28 13.38 -21.82 -12.01
N LEU A 29 13.29 -21.04 -13.09
CA LEU A 29 12.29 -19.98 -13.25
C LEU A 29 11.04 -20.50 -13.97
N ALA A 30 9.86 -20.26 -13.40
CA ALA A 30 8.56 -20.62 -13.99
C ALA A 30 7.51 -19.51 -13.77
N GLY A 31 6.36 -19.60 -14.46
CA GLY A 31 5.29 -18.61 -14.29
C GLY A 31 4.26 -18.61 -15.42
N ASP A 32 3.35 -17.61 -15.41
CA ASP A 32 2.38 -17.36 -16.49
C ASP A 32 2.80 -16.18 -17.39
N PHE A 33 4.10 -15.88 -17.43
CA PHE A 33 4.72 -14.86 -18.28
C PHE A 33 5.06 -15.38 -19.68
N PHE A 34 5.45 -14.46 -20.58
CA PHE A 34 6.03 -14.81 -21.87
C PHE A 34 7.47 -14.30 -21.95
N LEU A 35 8.33 -15.07 -22.59
CA LEU A 35 9.73 -14.78 -22.82
C LEU A 35 10.05 -15.11 -24.29
N GLU A 36 10.65 -14.18 -25.00
CA GLU A 36 11.04 -14.37 -26.41
C GLU A 36 12.49 -13.94 -26.62
N PRO A 37 13.37 -14.80 -27.18
CA PRO A 37 13.11 -16.22 -27.44
C PRO A 37 12.93 -17.03 -26.14
N ASP A 38 12.20 -18.14 -26.20
CA ASP A 38 11.89 -18.96 -25.02
C ASP A 38 13.12 -19.66 -24.43
N ASP A 39 14.13 -19.95 -25.25
CA ASP A 39 15.42 -20.52 -24.85
C ASP A 39 16.24 -19.60 -23.92
N ALA A 40 15.96 -18.29 -23.90
CA ALA A 40 16.54 -17.35 -22.95
C ALA A 40 16.21 -17.70 -21.49
N LEU A 41 15.22 -18.57 -21.24
CA LEU A 41 14.91 -19.05 -19.88
C LEU A 41 16.11 -19.78 -19.27
N ALA A 42 16.82 -20.58 -20.07
CA ALA A 42 18.01 -21.30 -19.62
C ALA A 42 19.17 -20.34 -19.27
N ASP A 43 19.29 -19.22 -19.99
CA ASP A 43 20.27 -18.18 -19.69
C ASP A 43 19.97 -17.51 -18.35
N ILE A 44 18.69 -17.27 -18.05
CA ILE A 44 18.25 -16.74 -16.76
C ILE A 44 18.59 -17.74 -15.64
N ASP A 45 18.28 -19.02 -15.84
CA ASP A 45 18.52 -20.05 -14.83
C ASP A 45 20.01 -20.20 -14.51
N ALA A 46 20.85 -20.20 -15.56
CA ALA A 46 22.30 -20.23 -15.43
C ALA A 46 22.87 -18.98 -14.76
N ALA A 47 22.27 -17.81 -15.00
CA ALA A 47 22.72 -16.55 -14.41
C ALA A 47 22.46 -16.43 -12.91
N VAL A 48 21.39 -17.06 -12.43
CA VAL A 48 21.03 -17.07 -11.00
C VAL A 48 21.74 -18.20 -10.26
N THR A 49 21.94 -19.34 -10.91
CA THR A 49 22.71 -20.46 -10.35
C THR A 49 24.14 -20.03 -10.04
N GLY A 50 24.60 -20.30 -8.82
CA GLY A 50 25.93 -19.91 -8.32
C GLY A 50 26.01 -18.52 -7.69
N LEU A 51 24.92 -17.73 -7.72
CA LEU A 51 24.89 -16.48 -6.96
C LEU A 51 24.87 -16.76 -5.45
N PRO A 52 25.55 -15.94 -4.62
CA PRO A 52 25.45 -16.03 -3.16
C PRO A 52 24.01 -15.81 -2.70
N VAL A 53 23.57 -16.54 -1.67
CA VAL A 53 22.22 -16.37 -1.08
C VAL A 53 21.99 -15.00 -0.45
N GLU A 54 23.05 -14.24 -0.18
CA GLU A 54 22.97 -12.85 0.31
C GLU A 54 22.77 -11.81 -0.80
N SER A 55 22.75 -12.24 -2.07
CA SER A 55 22.51 -11.33 -3.20
C SER A 55 21.16 -10.63 -3.05
N ASP A 56 21.16 -9.31 -3.22
CA ASP A 56 19.94 -8.50 -3.19
C ASP A 56 19.21 -8.53 -4.56
N VAL A 57 17.99 -7.98 -4.58
CA VAL A 57 17.16 -7.95 -5.79
C VAL A 57 17.88 -7.27 -6.96
N ALA A 58 18.63 -6.20 -6.69
CA ALA A 58 19.35 -5.44 -7.71
C ALA A 58 20.49 -6.27 -8.33
N THR A 59 21.23 -7.00 -7.51
CA THR A 59 22.33 -7.88 -7.93
C THR A 59 21.80 -9.03 -8.80
N ILE A 60 20.72 -9.68 -8.35
CA ILE A 60 20.09 -10.76 -9.12
C ILE A 60 19.55 -10.23 -10.44
N ALA A 61 18.84 -9.10 -10.42
CA ALA A 61 18.31 -8.47 -11.62
C ALA A 61 19.42 -8.06 -12.61
N ALA A 62 20.59 -7.63 -12.11
CA ALA A 62 21.74 -7.31 -12.94
C ALA A 62 22.32 -8.55 -13.62
N ALA A 63 22.44 -9.67 -12.89
CA ALA A 63 22.89 -10.95 -13.45
C ALA A 63 21.94 -11.43 -14.56
N VAL A 64 20.64 -11.41 -14.30
CA VAL A 64 19.60 -11.77 -15.29
C VAL A 64 19.70 -10.88 -16.53
N ARG A 65 19.78 -9.55 -16.38
CA ARG A 65 19.92 -8.63 -17.53
C ARG A 65 21.18 -8.88 -18.35
N ALA A 66 22.28 -9.23 -17.70
CA ALA A 66 23.55 -9.47 -18.38
C ALA A 66 23.57 -10.79 -19.18
N ALA A 67 22.73 -11.76 -18.78
CA ALA A 67 22.65 -13.06 -19.43
C ALA A 67 21.65 -13.10 -20.60
N LEU A 68 20.65 -12.21 -20.60
CA LEU A 68 19.65 -12.17 -21.66
C LEU A 68 20.29 -11.87 -23.04
N PRO A 69 19.88 -12.60 -24.09
CA PRO A 69 20.35 -12.34 -25.44
C PRO A 69 19.88 -10.97 -25.94
N GLU A 70 20.61 -10.40 -26.91
CA GLU A 70 20.24 -9.12 -27.51
C GLU A 70 18.86 -9.21 -28.17
N GLY A 71 17.95 -8.31 -27.78
CA GLY A 71 16.58 -8.29 -28.29
C GLY A 71 15.58 -9.17 -27.54
N ALA A 72 15.99 -9.85 -26.46
CA ALA A 72 15.08 -10.61 -25.62
C ALA A 72 13.93 -9.75 -25.08
N GLN A 73 12.71 -10.29 -25.11
CA GLN A 73 11.50 -9.63 -24.64
C GLN A 73 10.93 -10.37 -23.44
N LEU A 74 10.85 -9.67 -22.32
CA LEU A 74 10.22 -10.16 -21.09
C LEU A 74 8.83 -9.53 -21.01
N LEU A 75 7.80 -10.34 -21.20
CA LEU A 75 6.42 -9.87 -21.25
C LEU A 75 5.67 -10.33 -20.00
N GLY A 76 5.30 -9.35 -19.18
CA GLY A 76 4.59 -9.59 -17.93
C GLY A 76 5.49 -9.79 -16.72
N PHE A 77 6.81 -9.78 -16.88
CA PHE A 77 7.76 -9.81 -15.77
C PHE A 77 9.02 -9.00 -16.07
N THR A 78 9.83 -8.79 -15.04
CA THR A 78 11.11 -8.09 -15.16
C THR A 78 12.22 -8.84 -14.42
N PRO A 79 13.50 -8.54 -14.70
CA PRO A 79 14.62 -9.08 -13.94
C PRO A 79 14.53 -8.84 -12.42
N GLU A 80 13.97 -7.69 -12.01
CA GLU A 80 13.68 -7.38 -10.60
C GLU A 80 12.62 -8.31 -10.02
N ALA A 81 11.61 -8.69 -10.81
CA ALA A 81 10.61 -9.66 -10.38
C ALA A 81 11.23 -11.03 -10.07
N VAL A 82 12.19 -11.47 -10.88
CA VAL A 82 13.00 -12.68 -10.61
C VAL A 82 13.78 -12.53 -9.31
N GLY A 83 14.48 -11.41 -9.13
CA GLY A 83 15.20 -11.11 -7.88
C GLY A 83 14.29 -11.13 -6.65
N THR A 84 13.10 -10.54 -6.73
CA THR A 84 12.12 -10.56 -5.64
C THR A 84 11.60 -11.97 -5.36
N ALA A 85 11.31 -12.78 -6.38
CA ALA A 85 10.88 -14.17 -6.20
C ALA A 85 11.99 -15.02 -5.53
N VAL A 86 13.25 -14.86 -5.95
CA VAL A 86 14.41 -15.51 -5.32
C VAL A 86 14.55 -15.13 -3.86
N ARG A 87 14.48 -13.83 -3.54
CA ARG A 87 14.55 -13.37 -2.14
C ARG A 87 13.43 -13.97 -1.30
N ARG A 88 12.22 -14.07 -1.84
CA ARG A 88 11.07 -14.70 -1.17
C ARG A 88 11.28 -16.19 -0.95
N ALA A 89 11.85 -16.91 -1.91
CA ALA A 89 12.20 -18.32 -1.76
C ALA A 89 13.20 -18.53 -0.61
N LEU A 90 14.28 -17.74 -0.60
CA LEU A 90 15.36 -17.86 0.39
C LEU A 90 14.90 -17.55 1.81
N VAL A 91 13.97 -16.61 1.98
CA VAL A 91 13.41 -16.29 3.31
C VAL A 91 12.16 -17.10 3.67
N THR A 92 11.74 -18.05 2.82
CA THR A 92 10.51 -18.85 2.98
C THR A 92 9.30 -17.94 3.27
N ALA A 93 9.16 -16.86 2.50
CA ALA A 93 8.15 -15.84 2.77
C ALA A 93 6.73 -16.38 2.51
N PRO A 94 5.80 -16.27 3.48
CA PRO A 94 4.41 -16.65 3.26
C PRO A 94 3.74 -15.75 2.21
N GLY A 95 2.73 -16.32 1.54
CA GLY A 95 1.79 -15.62 0.68
C GLY A 95 0.52 -15.21 1.43
N TRP A 96 -0.41 -14.55 0.72
CA TRP A 96 -1.67 -14.10 1.31
C TRP A 96 -2.49 -15.24 1.93
N ARG A 97 -2.51 -16.42 1.29
CA ARG A 97 -3.35 -17.56 1.70
C ARG A 97 -2.79 -18.37 2.86
N ASP A 98 -1.58 -18.07 3.31
CA ASP A 98 -0.96 -18.72 4.47
C ASP A 98 -1.43 -18.09 5.80
N PHE A 99 -2.26 -17.06 5.73
CA PHE A 99 -2.78 -16.35 6.89
C PHE A 99 -4.30 -16.47 6.96
N GLU A 100 -4.82 -16.56 8.18
CA GLU A 100 -6.25 -16.39 8.46
C GLU A 100 -6.56 -14.89 8.57
N TRP A 101 -7.32 -14.35 7.61
CA TRP A 101 -7.61 -12.92 7.53
C TRP A 101 -8.93 -12.55 8.21
N GLU A 102 -8.95 -11.35 8.79
CA GLU A 102 -10.18 -10.68 9.23
C GLU A 102 -10.47 -9.44 8.37
N ILE A 103 -11.75 -9.22 8.08
CA ILE A 103 -12.29 -7.98 7.54
C ILE A 103 -13.05 -7.26 8.64
N VAL A 104 -12.63 -6.04 8.97
CA VAL A 104 -13.28 -5.17 9.95
C VAL A 104 -13.90 -3.97 9.24
N HIS A 105 -15.19 -3.74 9.44
CA HIS A 105 -15.89 -2.52 9.02
C HIS A 105 -16.87 -2.10 10.12
N ASP A 106 -16.36 -1.37 11.11
CA ASP A 106 -17.12 -0.91 12.28
C ASP A 106 -17.70 0.50 12.08
N ARG A 107 -18.39 0.99 13.11
CA ARG A 107 -18.96 2.35 13.16
C ARG A 107 -17.94 3.45 12.82
N PRO A 108 -18.39 4.61 12.30
CA PRO A 108 -17.54 5.78 12.18
C PRO A 108 -16.90 6.18 13.51
N LEU A 109 -15.64 6.62 13.45
CA LEU A 109 -14.87 7.06 14.62
C LEU A 109 -14.18 8.40 14.35
N SER A 110 -13.76 9.07 15.43
CA SER A 110 -12.99 10.31 15.35
C SER A 110 -11.65 10.13 14.63
N PRO A 111 -11.13 11.20 14.00
CA PRO A 111 -9.84 11.16 13.34
C PRO A 111 -8.72 10.60 14.21
N ASN A 112 -8.61 11.07 15.46
CA ASN A 112 -7.58 10.60 16.38
C ASN A 112 -7.75 9.13 16.78
N MET A 113 -8.99 8.67 17.02
CA MET A 113 -9.23 7.25 17.34
C MET A 113 -8.86 6.33 16.20
N ASN A 114 -9.20 6.71 14.97
CA ASN A 114 -8.85 5.90 13.82
C ASN A 114 -7.32 5.78 13.64
N LEU A 115 -6.60 6.89 13.79
CA LEU A 115 -5.14 6.89 13.69
C LEU A 115 -4.47 6.14 14.85
N ALA A 116 -5.06 6.18 16.04
CA ALA A 116 -4.62 5.38 17.17
C ALA A 116 -4.84 3.88 16.95
N LEU A 117 -6.00 3.49 16.40
CA LEU A 117 -6.27 2.09 16.04
C LEU A 117 -5.30 1.58 14.97
N ASP A 118 -4.90 2.40 13.99
CA ASP A 118 -3.86 2.02 13.04
C ASP A 118 -2.55 1.62 13.74
N GLU A 119 -2.16 2.33 14.81
CA GLU A 119 -0.98 1.98 15.60
C GLU A 119 -1.20 0.73 16.48
N VAL A 120 -2.32 0.64 17.19
CA VAL A 120 -2.65 -0.50 18.07
C VAL A 120 -2.72 -1.80 17.29
N LEU A 121 -3.50 -1.83 16.21
CA LEU A 121 -3.76 -3.05 15.46
C LEU A 121 -2.51 -3.53 14.73
N THR A 122 -1.71 -2.59 14.18
CA THR A 122 -0.40 -2.93 13.61
C THR A 122 0.56 -3.50 14.66
N THR A 123 0.58 -2.90 15.85
CA THR A 123 1.41 -3.38 16.97
C THR A 123 1.01 -4.79 17.36
N ARG A 124 -0.29 -5.04 17.56
CA ARG A 124 -0.81 -6.36 17.95
C ARG A 124 -0.56 -7.44 16.90
N VAL A 125 -0.64 -7.12 15.61
CA VAL A 125 -0.25 -8.06 14.53
C VAL A 125 1.25 -8.37 14.61
N GLY A 126 2.10 -7.35 14.83
CA GLY A 126 3.54 -7.56 15.04
C GLY A 126 3.86 -8.45 16.24
N ASP A 127 3.12 -8.28 17.34
CA ASP A 127 3.26 -9.09 18.56
C ASP A 127 2.62 -10.48 18.45
N GLY A 128 1.97 -10.82 17.33
CA GLY A 128 1.23 -12.07 17.16
C GLY A 128 -0.03 -12.19 18.02
N ARG A 129 -0.52 -11.07 18.58
CA ARG A 129 -1.74 -10.99 19.40
C ARG A 129 -3.01 -10.81 18.56
N ARG A 130 -2.88 -10.46 17.28
CA ARG A 130 -3.99 -10.30 16.33
C ARG A 130 -3.65 -10.96 15.00
N LYS A 131 -4.66 -11.53 14.35
CA LYS A 131 -4.58 -12.00 12.96
C LYS A 131 -4.35 -10.84 11.99
N PRO A 132 -3.72 -11.08 10.83
CA PRO A 132 -3.69 -10.09 9.76
C PRO A 132 -5.11 -9.60 9.42
N THR A 133 -5.26 -8.29 9.29
CA THR A 133 -6.59 -7.68 9.23
C THR A 133 -6.64 -6.65 8.12
N MET A 134 -7.68 -6.71 7.29
CA MET A 134 -8.12 -5.61 6.44
C MET A 134 -9.21 -4.84 7.19
N ARG A 135 -9.02 -3.53 7.38
CA ARG A 135 -10.00 -2.65 8.00
C ARG A 135 -10.44 -1.60 6.99
N ILE A 136 -11.73 -1.52 6.71
CA ILE A 136 -12.33 -0.36 6.05
C ILE A 136 -12.92 0.50 7.15
N TRP A 137 -12.61 1.80 7.15
CA TRP A 137 -13.06 2.67 8.23
C TRP A 137 -13.51 4.02 7.71
N THR A 138 -14.52 4.52 8.41
CA THR A 138 -15.21 5.78 8.14
C THR A 138 -14.95 6.77 9.26
N TRP A 139 -15.10 8.04 8.93
CA TRP A 139 -14.79 9.15 9.81
C TRP A 139 -16.10 9.78 10.28
N ASP A 140 -16.22 10.07 11.58
CA ASP A 140 -17.36 10.85 12.10
C ASP A 140 -17.16 12.37 11.96
N ALA A 141 -15.92 12.80 11.65
CA ALA A 141 -15.53 14.18 11.43
C ALA A 141 -14.48 14.29 10.32
N SER A 142 -14.47 15.42 9.63
CA SER A 142 -13.50 15.73 8.58
C SER A 142 -12.16 16.19 9.15
N ALA A 143 -11.05 15.77 8.54
CA ALA A 143 -9.72 16.12 9.02
C ALA A 143 -8.68 16.31 7.90
N VAL A 144 -7.68 17.15 8.15
CA VAL A 144 -6.42 17.16 7.43
C VAL A 144 -5.46 16.24 8.15
N VAL A 145 -5.04 15.17 7.47
CA VAL A 145 -4.11 14.17 8.01
C VAL A 145 -2.70 14.45 7.48
N ILE A 146 -1.81 14.96 8.32
CA ILE A 146 -0.40 15.17 7.97
C ILE A 146 0.45 13.94 8.27
N GLY A 147 1.46 13.70 7.45
CA GLY A 147 2.42 12.61 7.62
C GLY A 147 3.33 12.82 8.83
N SER A 148 3.85 11.74 9.40
CA SER A 148 4.71 11.74 10.59
C SER A 148 5.91 12.70 10.53
N PHE A 149 6.48 12.90 9.34
CA PHE A 149 7.65 13.75 9.10
C PHE A 149 7.34 15.16 8.56
N GLN A 150 6.07 15.50 8.37
CA GLN A 150 5.71 16.79 7.76
C GLN A 150 5.66 17.94 8.78
N SER A 151 5.99 19.15 8.32
CA SER A 151 5.89 20.37 9.13
C SER A 151 4.44 20.87 9.15
N TYR A 152 3.81 20.90 10.33
CA TYR A 152 2.44 21.39 10.50
C TYR A 152 2.22 22.76 9.81
N ARG A 153 3.14 23.70 10.01
CA ARG A 153 3.04 25.07 9.48
C ARG A 153 3.19 25.15 7.96
N ASN A 154 3.90 24.22 7.34
CA ASN A 154 4.15 24.27 5.89
C ASN A 154 3.02 23.57 5.13
N GLU A 155 2.40 22.56 5.72
CA GLU A 155 1.40 21.75 5.03
C GLU A 155 0.00 22.34 5.05
N VAL A 156 -0.41 22.92 6.19
CA VAL A 156 -1.81 23.23 6.46
C VAL A 156 -2.00 24.73 6.68
N ASP A 157 -3.10 25.25 6.13
CA ASP A 157 -3.60 26.57 6.51
C ASP A 157 -4.58 26.42 7.69
N PRO A 158 -4.15 26.68 8.94
CA PRO A 158 -4.98 26.39 10.12
C PRO A 158 -6.27 27.21 10.14
N GLU A 159 -6.25 28.44 9.60
CA GLU A 159 -7.45 29.27 9.46
C GLU A 159 -8.40 28.70 8.39
N GLY A 160 -7.86 28.18 7.29
CA GLY A 160 -8.63 27.51 6.24
C GLY A 160 -9.26 26.21 6.73
N ALA A 161 -8.49 25.39 7.44
CA ALA A 161 -8.98 24.15 8.05
C ALA A 161 -10.13 24.42 9.04
N ALA A 162 -9.94 25.39 9.96
CA ALA A 162 -10.98 25.76 10.92
C ALA A 162 -12.25 26.30 10.26
N ARG A 163 -12.11 27.13 9.21
CA ARG A 163 -13.25 27.69 8.46
C ARG A 163 -14.12 26.61 7.81
N HIS A 164 -13.50 25.54 7.32
CA HIS A 164 -14.18 24.43 6.66
C HIS A 164 -14.50 23.26 7.60
N GLY A 165 -14.28 23.41 8.90
CA GLY A 165 -14.59 22.38 9.90
C GLY A 165 -13.66 21.16 9.85
N PHE A 166 -12.44 21.31 9.36
CA PHE A 166 -11.43 20.25 9.36
C PHE A 166 -10.53 20.34 10.60
N GLU A 167 -10.46 19.27 11.38
CA GLU A 167 -9.43 19.09 12.40
C GLU A 167 -8.09 18.75 11.73
N VAL A 168 -6.95 19.15 12.31
CA VAL A 168 -5.64 18.73 11.81
C VAL A 168 -5.06 17.66 12.73
N VAL A 169 -4.78 16.49 12.17
CA VAL A 169 -4.26 15.34 12.91
C VAL A 169 -3.02 14.78 12.24
N ARG A 170 -2.18 14.07 13.00
CA ARG A 170 -0.92 13.49 12.51
C ARG A 170 -0.93 11.97 12.60
N ARG A 171 -0.65 11.29 11.48
CA ARG A 171 -0.55 9.83 11.41
C ARG A 171 0.87 9.33 11.70
N ILE A 172 1.01 8.03 12.00
CA ILE A 172 2.30 7.39 12.29
C ILE A 172 3.14 7.08 11.04
N SER A 173 2.51 6.98 9.87
CA SER A 173 3.16 6.71 8.59
C SER A 173 3.73 7.98 7.96
N GLY A 174 4.62 7.82 6.99
CA GLY A 174 5.15 8.92 6.18
C GLY A 174 4.18 9.36 5.08
N GLY A 175 4.67 10.15 4.12
CA GLY A 175 3.91 10.62 2.96
C GLY A 175 3.31 12.02 3.14
N GLY A 176 2.61 12.50 2.10
CA GLY A 176 2.05 13.85 2.04
C GLY A 176 0.81 14.07 2.91
N ALA A 177 0.37 15.32 3.00
CA ALA A 177 -0.85 15.70 3.70
C ALA A 177 -2.08 15.30 2.87
N MET A 178 -3.15 14.87 3.53
CA MET A 178 -4.39 14.45 2.89
C MET A 178 -5.57 15.19 3.50
N LEU A 179 -6.45 15.71 2.66
CA LEU A 179 -7.74 16.22 3.09
C LEU A 179 -8.73 15.05 3.10
N ILE A 180 -9.25 14.71 4.27
CA ILE A 180 -10.18 13.61 4.46
C ILE A 180 -11.52 14.17 4.92
N SER A 181 -12.50 14.16 4.02
CA SER A 181 -13.89 14.44 4.37
C SER A 181 -14.60 13.14 4.73
N ALA A 182 -15.42 13.17 5.78
CA ALA A 182 -16.21 12.04 6.25
C ALA A 182 -17.08 11.40 5.17
N GLU A 183 -17.50 12.18 4.16
CA GLU A 183 -18.39 11.72 3.09
C GLU A 183 -17.63 11.31 1.81
N TRP A 184 -16.44 11.88 1.58
CA TRP A 184 -15.81 11.87 0.26
C TRP A 184 -14.66 10.88 0.11
N ILE A 185 -14.30 10.14 1.15
CA ILE A 185 -13.15 9.23 1.11
C ILE A 185 -13.58 7.82 1.50
N ILE A 186 -13.00 6.84 0.81
CA ILE A 186 -12.94 5.44 1.29
C ILE A 186 -11.52 5.22 1.77
N THR A 187 -11.36 4.82 3.03
CA THR A 187 -10.05 4.48 3.60
C THR A 187 -10.02 3.00 3.97
N TYR A 188 -8.96 2.32 3.57
CA TYR A 188 -8.64 0.99 4.08
C TYR A 188 -7.26 0.95 4.71
N SER A 189 -7.07 -0.01 5.59
CA SER A 189 -5.80 -0.34 6.20
C SER A 189 -5.62 -1.85 6.23
N LEU A 190 -4.40 -2.27 5.96
CA LEU A 190 -3.91 -3.62 6.13
C LEU A 190 -2.91 -3.59 7.29
N TYR A 191 -3.19 -4.41 8.29
CA TYR A 191 -2.29 -4.67 9.41
C TYR A 191 -1.71 -6.06 9.19
N VAL A 192 -0.44 -6.15 8.81
CA VAL A 192 0.17 -7.40 8.34
C VAL A 192 1.50 -7.67 9.04
N PRO A 193 1.88 -8.94 9.24
CA PRO A 193 3.20 -9.27 9.75
C PRO A 193 4.25 -8.98 8.69
N ALA A 194 5.46 -8.61 9.11
CA ALA A 194 6.58 -8.31 8.23
C ALA A 194 6.97 -9.51 7.34
N SER A 195 6.66 -10.74 7.76
CA SER A 195 6.88 -11.95 6.98
C SER A 195 6.12 -11.96 5.66
N LEU A 196 4.90 -11.41 5.59
CA LEU A 196 4.09 -11.37 4.36
C LEU A 196 4.82 -10.61 3.23
N VAL A 197 5.53 -9.54 3.59
CA VAL A 197 6.28 -8.68 2.67
C VAL A 197 7.79 -8.92 2.72
N ALA A 198 8.22 -10.03 3.32
CA ALA A 198 9.64 -10.38 3.40
C ALA A 198 10.17 -10.71 2.00
N GLY A 199 11.43 -10.36 1.76
CA GLY A 199 12.09 -10.53 0.46
C GLY A 199 11.70 -9.50 -0.62
N MET A 200 10.68 -8.67 -0.38
CA MET A 200 10.27 -7.61 -1.32
C MET A 200 11.06 -6.32 -1.09
N THR A 201 11.26 -5.55 -2.15
CA THR A 201 11.66 -4.15 -2.01
C THR A 201 10.53 -3.33 -1.37
N PHE A 202 10.83 -2.11 -0.90
CA PHE A 202 9.78 -1.21 -0.42
C PHE A 202 8.74 -0.93 -1.49
N ALA A 203 9.14 -0.62 -2.72
CA ALA A 203 8.23 -0.31 -3.82
C ALA A 203 7.33 -1.50 -4.18
N ASP A 204 7.91 -2.70 -4.27
CA ASP A 204 7.16 -3.93 -4.53
C ASP A 204 6.13 -4.20 -3.43
N SER A 205 6.48 -3.94 -2.17
CA SER A 205 5.55 -4.17 -1.06
C SER A 205 4.32 -3.26 -1.08
N TYR A 206 4.41 -2.04 -1.64
CA TYR A 206 3.22 -1.21 -1.83
C TYR A 206 2.33 -1.81 -2.91
N ALA A 207 2.91 -2.10 -4.07
CA ALA A 207 2.17 -2.62 -5.20
C ALA A 207 1.50 -3.97 -4.89
N PHE A 208 2.21 -4.84 -4.16
CA PHE A 208 1.70 -6.11 -3.66
C PHE A 208 0.51 -5.93 -2.70
N LEU A 209 0.59 -4.97 -1.77
CA LEU A 209 -0.49 -4.74 -0.79
C LEU A 209 -1.68 -3.95 -1.37
N ASP A 210 -1.50 -3.24 -2.48
CA ASP A 210 -2.58 -2.53 -3.20
C ASP A 210 -3.27 -3.40 -4.27
N ASP A 211 -2.67 -4.51 -4.71
CA ASP A 211 -3.16 -5.27 -5.88
C ASP A 211 -4.61 -5.75 -5.74
N TRP A 212 -5.01 -6.22 -4.56
CA TRP A 212 -6.40 -6.63 -4.31
C TRP A 212 -7.40 -5.48 -4.51
N ALA A 213 -7.01 -4.25 -4.15
CA ALA A 213 -7.85 -3.06 -4.29
C ALA A 213 -7.96 -2.68 -5.77
N LEU A 214 -6.88 -2.81 -6.54
CA LEU A 214 -6.93 -2.64 -8.00
C LEU A 214 -7.88 -3.67 -8.65
N GLN A 215 -7.83 -4.94 -8.21
CA GLN A 215 -8.75 -5.96 -8.70
C GLN A 215 -10.21 -5.62 -8.36
N ALA A 216 -10.47 -5.12 -7.15
CA ALA A 216 -11.81 -4.68 -6.75
C ALA A 216 -12.30 -3.50 -7.61
N LEU A 217 -11.46 -2.49 -7.84
CA LEU A 217 -11.78 -1.35 -8.69
C LEU A 217 -12.05 -1.77 -10.15
N ARG A 218 -11.23 -2.66 -10.72
CA ARG A 218 -11.44 -3.22 -12.07
C ARG A 218 -12.76 -3.96 -12.20
N SER A 219 -13.16 -4.70 -11.15
CA SER A 219 -14.47 -5.37 -11.14
C SER A 219 -15.66 -4.40 -11.13
N LEU A 220 -15.45 -3.13 -10.78
CA LEU A 220 -16.43 -2.05 -10.84
C LEU A 220 -16.39 -1.27 -12.18
N GLY A 221 -15.57 -1.72 -13.14
CA GLY A 221 -15.43 -1.08 -14.44
C GLY A 221 -14.40 0.05 -14.51
N ILE A 222 -13.61 0.27 -13.45
CA ILE A 222 -12.54 1.27 -13.44
C ILE A 222 -11.26 0.65 -14.01
N ASP A 223 -10.64 1.29 -15.00
CA ASP A 223 -9.32 0.89 -15.50
C ASP A 223 -8.20 1.31 -14.52
N ALA A 224 -8.22 0.69 -13.33
CA ALA A 224 -7.31 1.02 -12.25
C ALA A 224 -5.90 0.49 -12.55
N THR A 225 -4.92 1.38 -12.41
CA THR A 225 -3.50 1.13 -12.62
C THR A 225 -2.71 1.62 -11.43
N TYR A 226 -1.64 0.90 -11.12
CA TYR A 226 -0.70 1.26 -10.08
C TYR A 226 0.37 2.17 -10.67
N LYS A 227 0.66 3.28 -10.00
CA LYS A 227 1.74 4.20 -10.35
C LYS A 227 2.70 4.31 -9.17
N PRO A 228 3.92 3.73 -9.28
CA PRO A 228 4.92 3.84 -8.23
C PRO A 228 5.18 5.31 -7.83
N LEU A 229 5.46 5.60 -6.56
CA LEU A 229 5.68 4.65 -5.47
C LEU A 229 4.40 4.09 -4.83
N ASN A 230 3.24 4.74 -4.96
CA ASN A 230 2.09 4.49 -4.08
C ASN A 230 0.75 5.06 -4.59
N ASP A 231 0.67 5.47 -5.86
CA ASP A 231 -0.54 6.07 -6.42
C ASP A 231 -1.42 4.98 -7.08
N ILE A 232 -2.73 5.05 -6.84
CA ILE A 232 -3.75 4.31 -7.61
C ILE A 232 -4.41 5.32 -8.55
N SER A 233 -4.42 5.04 -9.85
CA SER A 233 -4.89 5.95 -10.90
C SER A 233 -5.69 5.24 -11.97
N SER A 234 -6.47 6.00 -12.73
CA SER A 234 -7.08 5.59 -13.99
C SER A 234 -6.64 6.54 -15.13
N PRO A 235 -7.04 6.30 -16.39
CA PRO A 235 -6.85 7.26 -17.47
C PRO A 235 -7.44 8.66 -17.19
N GLU A 236 -8.51 8.72 -16.38
CA GLU A 236 -9.24 9.94 -16.04
C GLU A 236 -8.51 10.78 -14.97
N GLY A 237 -7.74 10.15 -14.08
CA GLY A 237 -7.07 10.85 -13.00
C GLY A 237 -6.49 9.98 -11.90
N LYS A 238 -5.97 10.64 -10.85
CA LYS A 238 -5.57 9.96 -9.62
C LYS A 238 -6.83 9.64 -8.80
N ILE A 239 -6.95 8.39 -8.38
CA ILE A 239 -8.05 7.91 -7.53
C ILE A 239 -7.65 8.03 -6.06
N GLY A 240 -6.44 7.63 -5.72
CA GLY A 240 -5.99 7.59 -4.33
C GLY A 240 -4.51 7.29 -4.20
N GLY A 241 -4.05 7.13 -2.97
CA GLY A 241 -2.68 6.69 -2.72
C GLY A 241 -2.50 6.09 -1.34
N ALA A 242 -1.45 5.29 -1.23
CA ALA A 242 -1.13 4.53 -0.04
C ALA A 242 0.03 5.15 0.76
N ALA A 243 0.15 4.77 2.03
CA ALA A 243 1.33 5.00 2.84
C ALA A 243 1.58 3.76 3.72
N GLN A 244 2.84 3.57 4.10
CA GLN A 244 3.26 2.45 4.95
C GLN A 244 4.03 2.91 6.18
N LYS A 245 3.94 2.10 7.24
CA LYS A 245 4.80 2.17 8.41
C LYS A 245 5.19 0.75 8.82
N ARG A 246 6.48 0.49 8.94
CA ARG A 246 7.01 -0.75 9.53
C ARG A 246 7.38 -0.48 10.98
N LEU A 247 6.85 -1.26 11.91
CA LEU A 247 7.14 -1.20 13.34
C LEU A 247 8.29 -2.16 13.68
N ALA A 248 9.05 -1.84 14.72
CA ALA A 248 10.23 -2.62 15.12
C ALA A 248 9.86 -4.04 15.61
N ASN A 249 8.63 -4.22 16.09
CA ASN A 249 8.12 -5.51 16.54
C ASN A 249 7.66 -6.43 15.38
N GLY A 250 7.85 -6.03 14.13
CA GLY A 250 7.47 -6.84 12.97
C GLY A 250 6.06 -6.58 12.44
N GLY A 251 5.32 -5.61 12.98
CA GLY A 251 4.06 -5.15 12.39
C GLY A 251 4.28 -4.23 11.18
N VAL A 252 3.47 -4.37 10.13
CA VAL A 252 3.46 -3.50 8.96
C VAL A 252 2.06 -2.93 8.76
N LEU A 253 1.96 -1.61 8.84
CA LEU A 253 0.81 -0.84 8.43
C LEU A 253 0.96 -0.51 6.96
N HIS A 254 -0.06 -0.82 6.17
CA HIS A 254 -0.25 -0.26 4.84
C HIS A 254 -1.68 0.27 4.77
N HIS A 255 -1.85 1.56 4.51
CA HIS A 255 -3.18 2.15 4.39
C HIS A 255 -3.29 3.00 3.15
N ALA A 256 -4.50 3.11 2.60
CA ALA A 256 -4.76 3.94 1.44
C ALA A 256 -6.05 4.72 1.62
N SER A 257 -6.04 5.93 1.08
CA SER A 257 -7.23 6.79 0.97
C SER A 257 -7.56 6.96 -0.50
N LEU A 258 -8.79 6.61 -0.86
CA LEU A 258 -9.34 6.73 -2.21
C LEU A 258 -10.41 7.82 -2.21
N SER A 259 -10.34 8.72 -3.20
CA SER A 259 -11.34 9.76 -3.41
C SER A 259 -12.63 9.09 -3.90
N TYR A 260 -13.65 9.04 -3.05
CA TYR A 260 -15.00 8.65 -3.44
C TYR A 260 -15.71 9.80 -4.16
N ASP A 261 -15.64 11.00 -3.59
CA ASP A 261 -16.12 12.26 -4.15
C ASP A 261 -15.08 13.36 -3.87
N MET A 262 -15.31 14.60 -4.30
CA MET A 262 -14.48 15.73 -3.88
C MET A 262 -15.13 17.10 -4.12
N ASP A 263 -14.73 18.09 -3.32
CA ASP A 263 -14.84 19.51 -3.66
C ASP A 263 -13.44 20.11 -3.89
N GLY A 264 -13.15 20.46 -5.15
CA GLY A 264 -11.86 21.01 -5.55
C GLY A 264 -11.57 22.39 -4.96
N GLN A 265 -12.60 23.18 -4.64
CA GLN A 265 -12.43 24.49 -4.02
C GLN A 265 -12.00 24.33 -2.56
N VAL A 266 -12.67 23.46 -1.80
CA VAL A 266 -12.30 23.16 -0.40
C VAL A 266 -10.85 22.66 -0.32
N LEU A 267 -10.42 21.82 -1.27
CA LEU A 267 -9.05 21.31 -1.32
C LEU A 267 -7.99 22.42 -1.41
N THR A 268 -8.21 23.42 -2.27
CA THR A 268 -7.26 24.53 -2.48
C THR A 268 -7.28 25.55 -1.34
N GLU A 269 -8.41 25.66 -0.64
CA GLU A 269 -8.55 26.55 0.53
C GLU A 269 -7.93 25.95 1.80
N VAL A 270 -7.82 24.63 1.92
CA VAL A 270 -7.30 23.98 3.14
C VAL A 270 -5.81 23.61 3.05
N LEU A 271 -5.33 23.13 1.89
CA LEU A 271 -3.95 22.66 1.72
C LEU A 271 -3.03 23.75 1.13
N ARG A 272 -1.93 24.08 1.81
CA ARG A 272 -0.97 25.11 1.35
C ARG A 272 -0.19 24.69 0.11
N ILE A 273 0.19 23.42 0.01
CA ILE A 273 0.91 22.86 -1.16
C ILE A 273 0.09 23.01 -2.46
N GLY A 274 -1.24 23.00 -2.37
CA GLY A 274 -2.11 23.26 -3.51
C GLY A 274 -1.91 24.67 -4.07
N ARG A 275 -1.70 25.67 -3.20
CA ARG A 275 -1.53 27.08 -3.58
C ARG A 275 -0.15 27.35 -4.19
N GLU A 276 0.92 26.76 -3.66
CA GLU A 276 2.29 26.97 -4.17
C GLU A 276 2.51 26.33 -5.55
N LYS A 277 1.98 25.12 -5.80
CA LYS A 277 2.05 24.50 -7.14
C LYS A 277 1.27 25.27 -8.21
N LEU A 278 0.26 26.05 -7.81
CA LEU A 278 -0.51 26.94 -8.70
C LEU A 278 0.19 28.28 -8.95
N SER A 279 0.98 28.78 -8.00
CA SER A 279 1.64 30.09 -8.12
C SER A 279 2.95 30.03 -8.92
N ASP A 280 3.66 28.90 -8.93
CA ASP A 280 5.04 28.87 -9.43
C ASP A 280 5.24 28.59 -10.92
N LYS A 281 4.20 28.33 -11.72
CA LYS A 281 4.31 28.25 -13.18
C LYS A 281 3.00 28.66 -13.85
N GLY A 282 3.04 29.69 -14.69
CA GLY A 282 2.00 30.03 -15.67
C GLY A 282 1.84 29.00 -16.80
N THR A 283 2.14 27.73 -16.50
CA THR A 283 1.83 26.58 -17.34
C THR A 283 1.01 25.63 -16.48
N ALA A 284 -0.06 25.07 -17.04
CA ALA A 284 -0.92 24.07 -16.42
C ALA A 284 -0.15 22.75 -16.17
N SER A 285 0.94 22.80 -15.39
CA SER A 285 1.73 21.63 -15.02
C SER A 285 1.06 20.95 -13.83
N ALA A 286 0.13 20.06 -14.16
CA ALA A 286 -0.18 18.86 -13.39
C ALA A 286 -0.46 19.06 -11.90
N ALA A 287 -1.52 19.82 -11.57
CA ALA A 287 -2.47 19.24 -10.62
C ALA A 287 -2.94 17.94 -11.29
N LYS A 288 -2.37 16.78 -10.92
CA LYS A 288 -2.89 15.48 -11.37
C LYS A 288 -4.39 15.54 -11.07
N ARG A 289 -5.22 15.60 -12.10
CA ARG A 289 -6.68 15.69 -11.96
C ARG A 289 -7.08 14.54 -11.04
N VAL A 290 -7.58 14.88 -9.85
CA VAL A 290 -8.21 13.87 -8.99
C VAL A 290 -9.53 13.55 -9.66
N ASP A 291 -9.80 12.28 -9.88
CA ASP A 291 -11.04 11.84 -10.49
C ASP A 291 -11.71 10.83 -9.53
N PRO A 292 -12.78 11.24 -8.83
CA PRO A 292 -13.37 10.41 -7.79
C PRO A 292 -14.06 9.15 -8.30
N LEU A 293 -14.15 8.14 -7.45
CA LEU A 293 -14.81 6.88 -7.77
C LEU A 293 -16.28 7.06 -8.17
N ARG A 294 -16.98 8.01 -7.55
CA ARG A 294 -18.38 8.31 -7.85
C ARG A 294 -18.57 8.84 -9.27
N SER A 295 -17.66 9.66 -9.80
CA SER A 295 -17.78 10.18 -11.18
C SER A 295 -17.52 9.11 -12.23
N GLN A 296 -16.67 8.12 -11.92
CA GLN A 296 -16.35 7.02 -12.84
C GLN A 296 -17.40 5.92 -12.84
N THR A 297 -17.95 5.59 -11.67
CA THR A 297 -18.84 4.43 -11.50
C THR A 297 -20.32 4.79 -11.41
N GLY A 298 -20.65 5.99 -10.92
CA GLY A 298 -22.01 6.37 -10.55
C GLY A 298 -22.56 5.66 -9.31
N LEU A 299 -21.77 4.80 -8.65
CA LEU A 299 -22.25 3.95 -7.57
C LEU A 299 -22.27 4.67 -6.20
N PRO A 300 -23.19 4.25 -5.30
CA PRO A 300 -23.12 4.64 -3.89
C PRO A 300 -21.82 4.16 -3.24
N ARG A 301 -21.30 4.94 -2.28
CA ARG A 301 -20.07 4.62 -1.55
C ARG A 301 -20.09 3.23 -0.92
N GLU A 302 -21.23 2.86 -0.34
CA GLU A 302 -21.40 1.58 0.34
C GLU A 302 -21.26 0.40 -0.62
N GLU A 303 -21.73 0.53 -1.86
CA GLU A 303 -21.62 -0.54 -2.86
C GLU A 303 -20.16 -0.81 -3.25
N ILE A 304 -19.35 0.26 -3.31
CA ILE A 304 -17.91 0.15 -3.54
C ILE A 304 -17.21 -0.52 -2.35
N ILE A 305 -17.58 -0.14 -1.13
CA ILE A 305 -17.05 -0.74 0.11
C ILE A 305 -17.40 -2.23 0.17
N GLU A 306 -18.66 -2.60 -0.10
CA GLU A 306 -19.07 -4.01 -0.14
C GLU A 306 -18.34 -4.79 -1.24
N ARG A 307 -18.06 -4.16 -2.38
CA ARG A 307 -17.21 -4.79 -3.40
C ARG A 307 -15.79 -5.05 -2.89
N PHE A 308 -15.20 -4.10 -2.16
CA PHE A 308 -13.87 -4.27 -1.60
C PHE A 308 -13.83 -5.44 -0.62
N LYS A 309 -14.79 -5.50 0.31
CA LYS A 309 -14.93 -6.62 1.27
C LYS A 309 -15.08 -7.95 0.55
N THR A 310 -15.99 -8.02 -0.42
CA THR A 310 -16.28 -9.26 -1.18
C THR A 310 -15.06 -9.73 -1.97
N THR A 311 -14.35 -8.81 -2.63
CA THR A 311 -13.14 -9.14 -3.39
C THR A 311 -12.04 -9.68 -2.47
N PHE A 312 -11.78 -9.00 -1.35
CA PHE A 312 -10.77 -9.43 -0.39
C PHE A 312 -11.10 -10.81 0.21
N ALA A 313 -12.35 -11.03 0.61
CA ALA A 313 -12.83 -12.32 1.09
C ALA A 313 -12.69 -13.43 0.04
N THR A 314 -13.04 -13.15 -1.22
CA THR A 314 -12.94 -14.12 -2.32
C THR A 314 -11.49 -14.50 -2.63
N LEU A 315 -10.57 -13.54 -2.60
CA LEU A 315 -9.16 -13.78 -2.91
C LEU A 315 -8.44 -14.58 -1.82
N TYR A 316 -8.74 -14.27 -0.55
CA TYR A 316 -7.91 -14.68 0.59
C TYR A 316 -8.66 -15.42 1.70
N GLY A 317 -9.95 -15.73 1.52
CA GLY A 317 -10.74 -16.47 2.50
C GLY A 317 -10.98 -15.72 3.81
N ALA A 318 -10.96 -14.38 3.76
CA ALA A 318 -11.11 -13.55 4.95
C ALA A 318 -12.51 -13.68 5.57
N THR A 319 -12.56 -13.64 6.90
CA THR A 319 -13.78 -13.73 7.71
C THR A 319 -14.13 -12.38 8.32
N GLU A 320 -15.39 -12.17 8.73
CA GLU A 320 -15.76 -10.96 9.45
C GLU A 320 -15.10 -10.93 10.83
N GLY A 321 -14.49 -9.79 11.16
CA GLY A 321 -13.90 -9.51 12.47
C GLY A 321 -14.48 -8.23 13.08
N SER A 322 -14.02 -7.90 14.29
CA SER A 322 -14.35 -6.65 14.98
C SER A 322 -13.15 -6.11 15.75
N ILE A 323 -13.20 -4.85 16.13
CA ILE A 323 -12.28 -4.29 17.13
C ILE A 323 -12.79 -4.64 18.53
N SER A 324 -11.94 -5.24 19.35
CA SER A 324 -12.28 -5.62 20.72
C SER A 324 -12.28 -4.41 21.66
N ASP A 325 -12.99 -4.51 22.78
CA ASP A 325 -13.02 -3.47 23.82
C ASP A 325 -11.62 -3.15 24.36
N GLU A 326 -10.73 -4.15 24.45
CA GLU A 326 -9.34 -3.97 24.88
C GLU A 326 -8.56 -3.12 23.87
N GLU A 327 -8.77 -3.34 22.57
CA GLU A 327 -8.13 -2.56 21.50
C GLU A 327 -8.67 -1.13 21.43
N TYR A 328 -9.97 -0.95 21.67
CA TYR A 328 -10.54 0.38 21.84
C TYR A 328 -9.92 1.10 23.04
N ALA A 329 -9.81 0.45 24.19
CA ALA A 329 -9.21 1.04 25.39
C ALA A 329 -7.73 1.41 25.18
N GLU A 330 -6.94 0.55 24.51
CA GLU A 330 -5.55 0.85 24.14
C GLU A 330 -5.46 2.05 23.20
N ALA A 331 -6.35 2.12 22.20
CA ALA A 331 -6.36 3.23 21.26
C ALA A 331 -6.84 4.54 21.93
N GLU A 332 -7.81 4.50 22.83
CA GLU A 332 -8.24 5.65 23.64
C GLU A 332 -7.09 6.17 24.52
N ALA A 333 -6.33 5.27 25.15
CA ALA A 333 -5.15 5.64 25.91
C ALA A 333 -4.09 6.32 25.02
N LEU A 334 -3.85 5.80 23.81
CA LEU A 334 -2.96 6.44 22.83
C LEU A 334 -3.48 7.78 22.32
N VAL A 335 -4.79 7.96 22.19
CA VAL A 335 -5.35 9.28 21.87
C VAL A 335 -4.98 10.28 22.94
N GLN A 336 -5.21 9.96 24.21
CA GLN A 336 -4.91 10.84 25.34
C GLN A 336 -3.41 11.11 25.48
N SER A 337 -2.57 10.09 25.34
CA SER A 337 -1.13 10.21 25.58
C SER A 337 -0.33 10.70 24.37
N LYS A 338 -0.90 10.65 23.16
CA LYS A 338 -0.19 10.92 21.91
C LYS A 338 -1.05 11.65 20.87
N PHE A 339 -2.06 11.02 20.29
CA PHE A 339 -2.68 11.54 19.05
C PHE A 339 -3.41 12.87 19.22
N ALA A 340 -4.01 13.12 20.39
CA ALA A 340 -4.65 14.40 20.71
C ALA A 340 -3.70 15.42 21.36
N THR A 341 -2.38 15.14 21.43
CA THR A 341 -1.42 16.04 22.09
C THR A 341 -0.80 17.02 21.11
N ASP A 342 -0.61 18.27 21.56
CA ASP A 342 0.12 19.28 20.78
C ASP A 342 1.56 18.85 20.47
N ALA A 343 2.20 18.13 21.39
CA ALA A 343 3.55 17.61 21.21
C ALA A 343 3.65 16.66 20.01
N TRP A 344 2.64 15.82 19.79
CA TRP A 344 2.58 14.95 18.61
C TRP A 344 2.24 15.74 17.36
N LEU A 345 1.18 16.55 17.39
CA LEU A 345 0.71 17.31 16.24
C LEU A 345 1.81 18.24 15.69
N HIS A 346 2.53 18.93 16.57
CA HIS A 346 3.57 19.90 16.24
C HIS A 346 4.99 19.34 16.28
N ARG A 347 5.15 18.02 16.33
CA ARG A 347 6.46 17.37 16.27
C ARG A 347 7.25 17.87 15.05
N VAL A 348 8.44 18.38 15.31
CA VAL A 348 9.46 18.66 14.28
C VAL A 348 10.41 17.45 14.27
N PRO A 349 10.55 16.74 13.15
CA PRO A 349 11.37 15.53 13.07
C PRO A 349 12.85 15.74 13.40
#